data_AF-A0A8I1XR85-F1
#
_entry.id   AF-A0A8I1XR85-F1
#
_cell.length_a   1.000
_cell.length_b   1.000
_cell.length_c   1.000
_cell.angle_alpha   90.00
_cell.angle_beta   90.00
_cell.angle_gamma   90.00
#
_symmetry.space_group_name_H-M   'P 1'
#
loop_
_entity.id
_entity.type
_entity.pdbx_description
1 polymer ?
#
loop_
_entity_poly.entity_id
_entity_poly.type
_entity_poly.pdbx_seq_one_letter_code
_entity_poly.pdbx_strand_id
1 'polypeptide(L)'
;MKETGSQRERPRIVVMGGGTGLSVMLRGLKQKPLDITAIVTVADDGGSSGILRSELQMPPPGDIRNVLTALADVEPVMSDMLKYRFGAGSGLSGHSLGNLILAAMTDISGDFVTAVRELSRVFAVRGRVLPAAEEGVVLSAEMEDGTVITGESKIPEAGGRIKRVFLEPTHVEPLPEAVEAINEADAILIGPGSLYTSILPNLLVPKLAEAVVKSDAIKIFVCNVMTQPGETDGYTVGDHLQAIFEHVGHHLFDYVIVNNGEIPPQVQEMYAEQGAKPVQVDMGELTDRGYKVVADTLVLFRTYLRHDADKLSQHIYQLVQNWILRRR
;
A
#
# COMPACT_ATOMS: atom_id res chain seq x y z
N MET A 1 46.27 13.49 3.04
CA MET A 1 45.69 12.13 3.00
C MET A 1 44.21 12.29 2.74
N LYS A 2 43.68 11.62 1.70
CA LYS A 2 42.28 11.69 1.30
C LYS A 2 41.42 11.10 2.42
N GLU A 3 40.51 11.90 2.97
CA GLU A 3 39.41 11.40 3.80
C GLU A 3 38.57 10.45 2.94
N THR A 4 38.64 9.18 3.29
CA THR A 4 37.89 8.10 2.66
C THR A 4 36.40 8.27 2.96
N GLY A 5 35.65 8.55 1.89
CA GLY A 5 34.20 8.45 1.70
C GLY A 5 33.32 8.24 2.94
N SER A 6 32.47 9.24 3.19
CA SER A 6 31.21 9.11 3.94
C SER A 6 30.55 7.76 3.62
N GLN A 7 30.40 6.90 4.63
CA GLN A 7 29.55 5.72 4.56
C GLN A 7 28.16 6.22 4.15
N ARG A 8 27.69 5.87 2.95
CA ARG A 8 26.33 6.25 2.56
C ARG A 8 25.39 5.61 3.57
N GLU A 9 24.57 6.43 4.23
CA GLU A 9 23.43 5.97 5.01
C GLU A 9 22.60 4.98 4.16
N ARG A 10 21.92 4.04 4.83
CA ARG A 10 21.05 3.07 4.16
C ARG A 10 20.10 3.79 3.20
N PRO A 11 19.83 3.25 1.99
CA PRO A 11 18.91 3.90 1.06
C PRO A 11 17.56 4.19 1.70
N ARG A 12 17.08 5.41 1.51
CA ARG A 12 15.77 5.85 2.01
C ARG A 12 14.70 5.43 1.02
N ILE A 13 13.77 4.58 1.46
CA ILE A 13 12.67 4.11 0.62
C ILE A 13 11.33 4.54 1.21
N VAL A 14 10.49 5.11 0.35
CA VAL A 14 9.09 5.38 0.67
C VAL A 14 8.24 4.30 0.01
N VAL A 15 7.30 3.76 0.75
CA VAL A 15 6.34 2.77 0.26
C VAL A 15 4.93 3.31 0.48
N MET A 16 4.13 3.37 -0.58
CA MET A 16 2.77 3.91 -0.56
C MET A 16 1.75 2.82 -0.92
N GLY A 17 0.71 2.69 -0.10
CA GLY A 17 -0.39 1.76 -0.38
C GLY A 17 -1.29 1.49 0.82
N GLY A 18 -1.77 0.25 0.89
CA GLY A 18 -2.66 -0.24 1.94
C GLY A 18 -2.74 -1.76 1.96
N GLY A 19 -3.50 -2.28 2.91
CA GLY A 19 -3.88 -3.68 2.99
C GLY A 19 -2.75 -4.70 3.16
N THR A 20 -3.08 -5.92 2.77
CA THR A 20 -2.24 -7.11 3.00
C THR A 20 -1.05 -7.20 2.04
N GLY A 21 -1.18 -6.68 0.82
CA GLY A 21 -0.13 -6.68 -0.20
C GLY A 21 1.09 -5.87 0.26
N LEU A 22 0.87 -4.62 0.64
CA LEU A 22 1.88 -3.74 1.23
C LEU A 22 2.59 -4.42 2.42
N SER A 23 1.81 -5.02 3.31
CA SER A 23 2.33 -5.70 4.51
C SER A 23 3.21 -6.91 4.19
N VAL A 24 2.92 -7.67 3.11
CA VAL A 24 3.79 -8.76 2.65
C VAL A 24 5.12 -8.22 2.16
N MET A 25 5.09 -7.17 1.33
CA MET A 25 6.30 -6.56 0.78
C MET A 25 7.18 -5.96 1.88
N LEU A 26 6.58 -5.24 2.84
CA LEU A 26 7.31 -4.63 3.95
C LEU A 26 8.03 -5.64 4.85
N ARG A 27 7.45 -6.84 5.06
CA ARG A 27 8.12 -7.92 5.81
C ARG A 27 9.44 -8.35 5.16
N GLY A 28 9.48 -8.43 3.83
CA GLY A 28 10.69 -8.74 3.07
C GLY A 28 11.68 -7.57 3.08
N LEU A 29 11.19 -6.35 2.82
CA LEU A 29 12.02 -5.13 2.79
C LEU A 29 12.70 -4.85 4.13
N LYS A 30 12.03 -5.14 5.26
CA LYS A 30 12.59 -5.00 6.62
C LYS A 30 13.87 -5.83 6.83
N GLN A 31 14.08 -6.89 6.06
CA GLN A 31 15.29 -7.73 6.14
C GLN A 31 16.46 -7.17 5.31
N LYS A 32 16.24 -6.13 4.52
CA LYS A 32 17.27 -5.46 3.72
C LYS A 32 17.84 -4.26 4.48
N PRO A 33 19.07 -3.83 4.18
CA PRO A 33 19.69 -2.66 4.81
C PRO A 33 19.11 -1.36 4.22
N LEU A 34 17.84 -1.09 4.50
CA LEU A 34 17.06 0.03 4.01
C LEU A 34 16.55 0.87 5.19
N ASP A 35 16.32 2.16 4.95
CA ASP A 35 15.52 3.00 5.82
C ASP A 35 14.12 3.13 5.22
N ILE A 36 13.10 2.64 5.92
CA ILE A 36 11.76 2.42 5.36
C ILE A 36 10.80 3.45 5.94
N THR A 37 10.09 4.17 5.09
CA THR A 37 8.91 4.95 5.45
C THR A 37 7.70 4.43 4.71
N ALA A 38 6.71 3.91 5.42
CA ALA A 38 5.45 3.44 4.86
C ALA A 38 4.37 4.52 5.03
N ILE A 39 3.83 5.02 3.92
CA ILE A 39 2.70 5.94 3.88
C ILE A 39 1.45 5.13 3.55
N VAL A 40 0.44 5.23 4.42
CA VAL A 40 -0.70 4.31 4.44
C VAL A 40 -2.01 5.08 4.34
N THR A 41 -2.91 4.60 3.48
CA THR A 41 -4.25 5.19 3.33
C THR A 41 -5.04 5.15 4.65
N VAL A 42 -5.87 6.17 4.85
CA VAL A 42 -6.82 6.27 5.98
C VAL A 42 -8.27 6.37 5.48
N ALA A 43 -8.55 5.72 4.35
CA ALA A 43 -9.85 5.74 3.67
C ALA A 43 -10.76 4.53 3.99
N ASP A 44 -10.20 3.45 4.55
CA ASP A 44 -10.91 2.21 4.91
C ASP A 44 -12.16 2.49 5.77
N ASP A 45 -13.26 1.82 5.46
CA ASP A 45 -14.50 1.86 6.25
C ASP A 45 -15.10 0.46 6.46
N GLY A 46 -14.33 -0.60 6.19
CA GLY A 46 -14.76 -1.98 6.29
C GLY A 46 -14.58 -2.59 7.69
N GLY A 47 -15.49 -3.50 8.05
CA GLY A 47 -15.38 -4.39 9.21
C GLY A 47 -15.02 -3.68 10.53
N SER A 48 -14.00 -4.21 11.23
CA SER A 48 -13.56 -3.63 12.51
C SER A 48 -13.01 -2.21 12.38
N SER A 49 -12.47 -1.79 11.23
CA SER A 49 -11.99 -0.43 11.02
C SER A 49 -13.17 0.53 10.90
N GLY A 50 -14.18 0.16 10.09
CA GLY A 50 -15.41 0.94 9.90
C GLY A 50 -16.19 1.18 11.18
N ILE A 51 -16.37 0.12 11.98
CA ILE A 51 -17.09 0.23 13.27
C ILE A 51 -16.38 1.25 14.18
N LEU A 52 -15.07 1.10 14.39
CA LEU A 52 -14.32 2.02 15.26
C LEU A 52 -14.28 3.45 14.71
N ARG A 53 -14.14 3.60 13.40
CA ARG A 53 -14.21 4.90 12.74
C ARG A 53 -15.55 5.61 13.01
N SER A 54 -16.65 4.88 12.89
CA SER A 54 -18.00 5.44 13.11
C SER A 54 -18.32 5.74 14.58
N GLU A 55 -17.92 4.84 15.49
CA GLU A 55 -18.26 4.94 16.92
C GLU A 55 -17.32 5.88 17.68
N LEU A 56 -16.04 5.93 17.29
CA LEU A 56 -15.01 6.70 18.00
C LEU A 56 -14.52 7.94 17.23
N GLN A 57 -15.08 8.20 16.04
CA GLN A 57 -14.73 9.37 15.21
C GLN A 57 -13.22 9.50 14.95
N MET A 58 -12.57 8.37 14.69
CA MET A 58 -11.12 8.27 14.45
C MET A 58 -10.82 7.77 13.03
N PRO A 59 -9.61 8.04 12.48
CA PRO A 59 -9.16 7.41 11.24
C PRO A 59 -9.18 5.87 11.35
N PRO A 60 -9.44 5.15 10.25
CA PRO A 60 -9.52 3.70 10.27
C PRO A 60 -8.16 3.06 10.62
N PRO A 61 -8.08 2.25 11.69
CA PRO A 61 -6.80 1.73 12.18
C PRO A 61 -6.27 0.51 11.42
N GLY A 62 -7.09 -0.14 10.57
CA GLY A 62 -6.81 -1.48 10.05
C GLY A 62 -5.52 -1.60 9.24
N ASP A 63 -5.33 -0.73 8.26
CA ASP A 63 -4.16 -0.77 7.38
C ASP A 63 -2.88 -0.33 8.09
N ILE A 64 -2.97 0.73 8.91
CA ILE A 64 -1.89 1.15 9.80
C ILE A 64 -1.47 0.00 10.72
N ARG A 65 -2.42 -0.70 11.36
CA ARG A 65 -2.14 -1.88 12.19
C ARG A 65 -1.39 -2.96 11.41
N ASN A 66 -1.84 -3.27 10.19
CA ASN A 66 -1.20 -4.28 9.35
C ASN A 66 0.26 -3.93 9.05
N VAL A 67 0.52 -2.65 8.75
CA VAL A 67 1.86 -2.12 8.48
C VAL A 67 2.74 -2.11 9.73
N LEU A 68 2.22 -1.64 10.88
CA LEU A 68 2.91 -1.72 12.17
C LEU A 68 3.32 -3.17 12.47
N THR A 69 2.39 -4.11 12.29
CA THR A 69 2.64 -5.55 12.50
C THR A 69 3.71 -6.10 11.53
N ALA A 70 3.72 -5.64 10.28
CA ALA A 70 4.69 -6.08 9.28
C ALA A 70 6.12 -5.61 9.58
N LEU A 71 6.26 -4.43 10.21
CA LEU A 71 7.55 -3.82 10.54
C LEU A 71 7.99 -4.05 12.00
N ALA A 72 7.09 -4.50 12.87
CA ALA A 72 7.36 -4.74 14.30
C ALA A 72 8.48 -5.75 14.51
N ASP A 73 9.42 -5.43 15.42
CA ASP A 73 10.55 -6.28 15.81
C ASP A 73 10.36 -6.80 17.23
N VAL A 74 9.28 -7.56 17.42
CA VAL A 74 8.81 -8.00 18.74
C VAL A 74 8.76 -9.52 18.84
N GLU A 75 8.65 -9.99 20.08
CA GLU A 75 8.42 -11.41 20.37
C GLU A 75 7.16 -11.93 19.65
N PRO A 76 7.13 -13.22 19.23
CA PRO A 76 6.02 -13.78 18.46
C PRO A 76 4.64 -13.53 19.08
N VAL A 77 4.53 -13.64 20.40
CA VAL A 77 3.30 -13.41 21.17
C VAL A 77 2.72 -12.02 20.94
N MET A 78 3.56 -11.00 20.89
CA MET A 78 3.14 -9.61 20.72
C MET A 78 2.68 -9.33 19.28
N SER A 79 3.29 -9.98 18.30
CA SER A 79 2.79 -10.01 16.91
C SER A 79 1.42 -10.71 16.83
N ASP A 80 1.23 -11.80 17.56
CA ASP A 80 -0.04 -12.54 17.57
C ASP A 80 -1.16 -11.73 18.22
N MET A 81 -0.87 -10.95 19.26
CA MET A 81 -1.81 -9.99 19.84
C MET A 81 -2.29 -8.94 18.83
N LEU A 82 -1.38 -8.37 18.03
CA LEU A 82 -1.77 -7.40 17.00
C LEU A 82 -2.66 -8.03 15.92
N LYS A 83 -2.43 -9.29 15.57
CA LYS A 83 -3.22 -10.03 14.57
C LYS A 83 -4.51 -10.61 15.13
N TYR A 84 -4.64 -10.70 16.45
CA TYR A 84 -5.77 -11.36 17.08
C TYR A 84 -7.09 -10.69 16.71
N ARG A 85 -8.07 -11.54 16.39
CA ARG A 85 -9.45 -11.15 16.11
C ARG A 85 -10.36 -11.95 17.03
N PHE A 86 -11.24 -11.25 17.73
CA PHE A 86 -12.21 -11.86 18.62
C PHE A 86 -13.22 -12.67 17.80
N GLY A 87 -13.32 -13.98 18.09
CA GLY A 87 -14.29 -14.87 17.43
C GLY A 87 -15.68 -14.87 18.07
N ALA A 88 -15.81 -14.40 19.30
CA ALA A 88 -17.05 -14.40 20.07
C ALA A 88 -17.08 -13.24 21.07
N GLY A 89 -18.26 -12.95 21.60
CA GLY A 89 -18.50 -11.90 22.60
C GLY A 89 -19.41 -10.81 22.08
N SER A 90 -20.34 -10.35 22.93
CA SER A 90 -21.23 -9.23 22.61
C SER A 90 -20.41 -7.94 22.48
N GLY A 91 -20.49 -7.26 21.33
CA GLY A 91 -19.73 -6.04 21.04
C GLY A 91 -18.23 -6.23 20.75
N LEU A 92 -17.65 -7.41 21.00
CA LEU A 92 -16.25 -7.70 20.68
C LEU A 92 -16.09 -8.58 19.45
N SER A 93 -17.05 -9.45 19.15
CA SER A 93 -16.96 -10.36 18.00
C SER A 93 -16.68 -9.58 16.71
N GLY A 94 -15.67 -10.03 15.96
CA GLY A 94 -15.23 -9.38 14.73
C GLY A 94 -14.18 -8.28 14.91
N HIS A 95 -14.02 -7.69 16.10
CA HIS A 95 -12.98 -6.69 16.35
C HIS A 95 -11.58 -7.30 16.33
N SER A 96 -10.61 -6.51 15.86
CA SER A 96 -9.19 -6.83 16.01
C SER A 96 -8.65 -6.19 17.29
N LEU A 97 -7.94 -6.97 18.12
CA LEU A 97 -7.29 -6.44 19.31
C LEU A 97 -6.29 -5.33 18.95
N GLY A 98 -5.50 -5.48 17.89
CA GLY A 98 -4.60 -4.43 17.42
C GLY A 98 -5.33 -3.13 17.03
N ASN A 99 -6.53 -3.23 16.45
CA ASN A 99 -7.34 -2.04 16.17
C ASN A 99 -7.84 -1.38 17.48
N LEU A 100 -8.23 -2.17 18.48
CA LEU A 100 -8.65 -1.66 19.79
C LEU A 100 -7.48 -1.00 20.54
N ILE A 101 -6.27 -1.54 20.44
CA ILE A 101 -5.05 -0.93 21.00
C ILE A 101 -4.79 0.43 20.35
N LEU A 102 -4.90 0.53 19.02
CA LEU A 102 -4.77 1.79 18.29
C LEU A 102 -5.84 2.80 18.70
N ALA A 103 -7.09 2.37 18.82
CA ALA A 103 -8.19 3.20 19.27
C ALA A 103 -7.96 3.74 20.69
N ALA A 104 -7.61 2.87 21.64
CA ALA A 104 -7.29 3.25 23.01
C ALA A 104 -6.09 4.21 23.06
N MET A 105 -5.04 3.96 22.28
CA MET A 105 -3.87 4.84 22.25
C MET A 105 -4.20 6.20 21.63
N THR A 106 -5.11 6.25 20.65
CA THR A 106 -5.60 7.51 20.06
C THR A 106 -6.33 8.34 21.09
N ASP A 107 -7.22 7.73 21.88
CA ASP A 107 -7.92 8.40 22.99
C ASP A 107 -6.95 8.89 24.07
N ILE A 108 -5.96 8.08 24.45
CA ILE A 108 -4.93 8.43 25.45
C ILE A 108 -4.02 9.57 24.96
N SER A 109 -3.60 9.53 23.69
CA SER A 109 -2.64 10.48 23.12
C SER A 109 -3.29 11.77 22.66
N GLY A 110 -4.61 11.78 22.47
CA GLY A 110 -5.39 12.89 21.96
C GLY A 110 -5.47 12.98 20.43
N ASP A 111 -4.57 12.31 19.71
CA ASP A 111 -4.59 12.27 18.24
C ASP A 111 -4.04 10.94 17.68
N PHE A 112 -4.51 10.59 16.47
CA PHE A 112 -4.21 9.32 15.82
C PHE A 112 -2.74 9.22 15.40
N VAL A 113 -2.13 10.32 14.96
CA VAL A 113 -0.74 10.34 14.49
C VAL A 113 0.22 10.06 15.64
N THR A 114 0.02 10.70 16.79
CA THR A 114 0.79 10.45 18.02
C THR A 114 0.62 9.01 18.48
N ALA A 115 -0.61 8.46 18.43
CA ALA A 115 -0.84 7.07 18.77
C ALA A 115 -0.06 6.08 17.89
N VAL A 116 -0.01 6.32 16.57
CA VAL A 116 0.81 5.50 15.65
C VAL A 116 2.30 5.61 15.99
N ARG A 117 2.79 6.80 16.36
CA ARG A 117 4.19 7.02 16.77
C ARG A 117 4.54 6.28 18.05
N GLU A 118 3.70 6.37 19.07
CA GLU A 118 3.94 5.69 20.35
C GLU A 118 3.87 4.18 20.19
N LEU A 119 2.89 3.65 19.45
CA LEU A 119 2.84 2.21 19.16
C LEU A 119 4.01 1.75 18.30
N SER A 120 4.50 2.57 17.35
CA SER A 120 5.69 2.24 16.59
C SER A 120 6.91 2.03 17.50
N ARG A 121 7.05 2.83 18.56
CA ARG A 121 8.11 2.67 19.58
C ARG A 121 7.89 1.42 20.43
N VAL A 122 6.67 1.23 20.94
CA VAL A 122 6.31 0.06 21.77
C VAL A 122 6.54 -1.25 21.03
N PHE A 123 6.21 -1.31 19.73
CA PHE A 123 6.38 -2.48 18.88
C PHE A 123 7.75 -2.53 18.17
N ALA A 124 8.72 -1.71 18.58
CA ALA A 124 10.06 -1.68 18.00
C ALA A 124 10.05 -1.74 16.45
N VAL A 125 9.19 -0.95 15.82
CA VAL A 125 8.98 -0.95 14.37
C VAL A 125 10.28 -0.55 13.67
N ARG A 126 10.74 -1.37 12.73
CA ARG A 126 11.90 -1.05 11.87
C ARG A 126 11.48 -0.17 10.70
N GLY A 127 11.42 1.14 10.95
CA GLY A 127 11.05 2.15 9.97
C GLY A 127 10.02 3.12 10.54
N ARG A 128 9.50 3.99 9.68
CA ARG A 128 8.43 4.95 10.00
C ARG A 128 7.12 4.49 9.37
N VAL A 129 6.02 4.58 10.12
CA VAL A 129 4.67 4.35 9.63
C VAL A 129 3.90 5.66 9.74
N LEU A 130 3.46 6.18 8.61
CA LEU A 130 2.82 7.48 8.50
C LEU A 130 1.44 7.30 7.84
N PRO A 131 0.37 7.83 8.46
CA PRO A 131 -0.89 8.04 7.76
C PRO A 131 -0.69 8.94 6.53
N ALA A 132 -1.48 8.73 5.48
CA ALA A 132 -1.47 9.59 4.29
C ALA A 132 -2.08 10.99 4.57
N ALA A 133 -2.91 11.09 5.60
CA ALA A 133 -3.57 12.31 6.04
C ALA A 133 -3.74 12.30 7.57
N GLU A 134 -3.82 13.49 8.17
CA GLU A 134 -4.04 13.63 9.62
C GLU A 134 -5.46 13.20 10.03
N GLU A 135 -6.42 13.52 9.17
CA GLU A 135 -7.85 13.24 9.38
C GLU A 135 -8.31 12.06 8.51
N GLY A 136 -9.37 11.38 8.95
CA GLY A 136 -9.99 10.31 8.18
C GLY A 136 -10.69 10.84 6.93
N VAL A 137 -10.55 10.13 5.80
CA VAL A 137 -11.13 10.53 4.51
C VAL A 137 -12.14 9.50 4.04
N VAL A 138 -13.20 9.92 3.37
CA VAL A 138 -14.16 9.02 2.73
C VAL A 138 -13.74 8.84 1.27
N LEU A 139 -13.68 7.60 0.81
CA LEU A 139 -13.44 7.29 -0.60
C LEU A 139 -14.78 7.16 -1.31
N SER A 140 -14.91 7.84 -2.45
CA SER A 140 -16.06 7.73 -3.35
C SER A 140 -15.57 7.32 -4.75
N ALA A 141 -16.39 6.54 -5.47
CA ALA A 141 -16.16 6.16 -6.86
C ALA A 141 -17.28 6.68 -7.76
N GLU A 142 -16.92 7.26 -8.91
CA GLU A 142 -17.82 7.47 -10.03
C GLU A 142 -17.69 6.25 -10.96
N MET A 143 -18.81 5.59 -11.25
CA MET A 143 -18.89 4.45 -12.16
C MET A 143 -19.06 4.93 -13.61
N GLU A 144 -18.81 4.06 -14.60
CA GLU A 144 -18.97 4.40 -16.03
C GLU A 144 -20.41 4.81 -16.41
N ASP A 145 -21.42 4.32 -15.69
CA ASP A 145 -22.82 4.72 -15.88
C ASP A 145 -23.18 6.08 -15.23
N GLY A 146 -22.21 6.72 -14.58
CA GLY A 146 -22.35 8.00 -13.89
C GLY A 146 -22.87 7.90 -12.46
N THR A 147 -23.16 6.69 -11.95
CA THR A 147 -23.52 6.50 -10.54
C THR A 147 -22.33 6.80 -9.63
N VAL A 148 -22.61 7.28 -8.42
CA VAL A 148 -21.59 7.57 -7.39
C VAL A 148 -21.80 6.65 -6.20
N ILE A 149 -20.75 5.92 -5.84
CA ILE A 149 -20.72 5.00 -4.69
C ILE A 149 -19.80 5.59 -3.63
N THR A 150 -20.33 5.81 -2.42
CA THR A 150 -19.59 6.39 -1.30
C THR A 150 -19.31 5.34 -0.24
N GLY A 151 -18.04 5.21 0.11
CA GLY A 151 -17.51 4.26 1.10
C GLY A 151 -16.65 3.19 0.44
N GLU A 152 -15.45 2.98 0.98
CA GLU A 152 -14.41 2.11 0.41
C GLU A 152 -14.91 0.67 0.24
N SER A 153 -15.52 0.11 1.27
CA SER A 153 -16.03 -1.26 1.29
C SER A 153 -17.19 -1.50 0.32
N LYS A 154 -17.92 -0.46 -0.09
CA LYS A 154 -19.07 -0.57 -1.00
C LYS A 154 -18.71 -0.47 -2.46
N ILE A 155 -17.57 0.15 -2.79
CA ILE A 155 -17.14 0.38 -4.17
C ILE A 155 -17.02 -0.94 -4.94
N PRO A 156 -16.33 -1.98 -4.43
CA PRO A 156 -16.24 -3.27 -5.14
C PRO A 156 -17.58 -4.00 -5.23
N GLU A 157 -18.48 -3.79 -4.26
CA GLU A 157 -19.79 -4.46 -4.19
C GLU A 157 -20.81 -3.89 -5.19
N ALA A 158 -20.61 -2.65 -5.65
CA ALA A 158 -21.51 -1.99 -6.59
C ALA A 158 -21.56 -2.68 -7.96
N GLY A 159 -20.48 -3.36 -8.35
CA GLY A 159 -20.32 -3.97 -9.67
C GLY A 159 -20.22 -2.93 -10.79
N GLY A 160 -19.93 -3.40 -12.01
CA GLY A 160 -19.64 -2.51 -13.14
C GLY A 160 -18.19 -2.02 -13.14
N ARG A 161 -17.90 -1.01 -13.97
CA ARG A 161 -16.55 -0.47 -14.15
C ARG A 161 -16.43 0.88 -13.45
N ILE A 162 -15.40 1.02 -12.61
CA ILE A 162 -15.03 2.29 -11.99
C ILE A 162 -14.42 3.19 -13.07
N LYS A 163 -14.96 4.40 -13.20
CA LYS A 163 -14.42 5.44 -14.08
C LYS A 163 -13.35 6.26 -13.37
N ARG A 164 -13.60 6.66 -12.11
CA ARG A 164 -12.61 7.33 -11.26
C ARG A 164 -12.98 7.25 -9.78
N VAL A 165 -11.99 7.43 -8.91
CA VAL A 165 -12.17 7.63 -7.46
C VAL A 165 -11.76 9.03 -7.02
N PHE A 166 -12.32 9.49 -5.91
CA PHE A 166 -12.00 10.77 -5.30
C PHE A 166 -12.20 10.72 -3.78
N LEU A 167 -11.54 11.64 -3.07
CA LEU A 167 -11.64 11.75 -1.61
C LEU A 167 -12.65 12.83 -1.19
N GLU A 168 -13.30 12.58 -0.07
CA GLU A 168 -14.15 13.53 0.64
C GLU A 168 -13.66 13.65 2.10
N PRO A 169 -13.32 14.86 2.58
CA PRO A 169 -13.29 16.13 1.85
C PRO A 169 -12.24 16.13 0.72
N THR A 170 -12.42 16.99 -0.30
CA THR A 170 -11.50 17.07 -1.46
C THR A 170 -10.16 17.70 -1.12
N HIS A 171 -10.11 18.54 -0.07
CA HIS A 171 -8.92 19.24 0.37
C HIS A 171 -8.35 18.52 1.58
N VAL A 172 -7.60 17.46 1.32
CA VAL A 172 -6.93 16.66 2.34
C VAL A 172 -5.48 17.11 2.46
N GLU A 173 -5.07 17.41 3.69
CA GLU A 173 -3.68 17.74 4.00
C GLU A 173 -2.92 16.49 4.46
N PRO A 174 -1.76 16.17 3.84
CA PRO A 174 -0.92 15.10 4.34
C PRO A 174 -0.13 15.54 5.57
N LEU A 175 0.41 14.56 6.29
CA LEU A 175 1.43 14.82 7.30
C LEU A 175 2.64 15.48 6.64
N PRO A 176 3.18 16.58 7.21
CA PRO A 176 4.40 17.20 6.70
C PRO A 176 5.58 16.23 6.57
N GLU A 177 5.72 15.29 7.52
CA GLU A 177 6.80 14.30 7.51
C GLU A 177 6.64 13.26 6.39
N ALA A 178 5.42 13.04 5.88
CA ALA A 178 5.19 12.15 4.74
C ALA A 178 5.70 12.81 3.45
N VAL A 179 5.46 14.12 3.28
CA VAL A 179 6.00 14.90 2.16
C VAL A 179 7.52 14.99 2.24
N GLU A 180 8.07 15.25 3.43
CA GLU A 180 9.52 15.26 3.67
C GLU A 180 10.15 13.91 3.29
N ALA A 181 9.57 12.80 3.73
CA ALA A 181 10.06 11.47 3.39
C ALA A 181 10.09 11.20 1.88
N ILE A 182 9.10 11.68 1.12
CA ILE A 182 9.06 11.57 -0.35
C ILE A 182 10.17 12.41 -1.01
N ASN A 183 10.39 13.63 -0.50
CA ASN A 183 11.42 14.52 -1.04
C ASN A 183 12.85 14.00 -0.80
N GLU A 184 13.06 13.31 0.32
CA GLU A 184 14.36 12.73 0.68
C GLU A 184 14.58 11.31 0.17
N ALA A 185 13.59 10.70 -0.47
CA ALA A 185 13.65 9.30 -0.87
C ALA A 185 14.71 9.06 -1.96
N ASP A 186 15.46 7.97 -1.83
CA ASP A 186 16.20 7.41 -2.95
C ASP A 186 15.27 6.63 -3.90
N ALA A 187 14.19 6.04 -3.35
CA ALA A 187 13.18 5.28 -4.08
C ALA A 187 11.76 5.45 -3.52
N ILE A 188 10.77 5.48 -4.42
CA ILE A 188 9.34 5.49 -4.09
C ILE A 188 8.69 4.25 -4.71
N LEU A 189 8.08 3.43 -3.86
CA LEU A 189 7.40 2.19 -4.23
C LEU A 189 5.89 2.38 -4.07
N ILE A 190 5.12 2.05 -5.10
CA ILE A 190 3.67 2.14 -5.08
C ILE A 190 3.07 0.76 -5.34
N GLY A 191 2.21 0.32 -4.43
CA GLY A 191 1.69 -1.05 -4.42
C GLY A 191 2.65 -2.07 -3.79
N PRO A 192 2.30 -3.36 -3.79
CA PRO A 192 1.05 -3.92 -4.31
C PRO A 192 -0.12 -3.66 -3.37
N GLY A 193 -1.34 -3.64 -3.92
CA GLY A 193 -2.57 -3.35 -3.18
C GLY A 193 -3.71 -3.00 -4.12
N SER A 194 -4.95 -2.93 -3.62
CA SER A 194 -6.11 -2.53 -4.42
C SER A 194 -5.86 -1.21 -5.14
N LEU A 195 -6.09 -1.19 -6.45
CA LEU A 195 -5.77 -0.03 -7.28
C LEU A 195 -6.57 1.19 -6.82
N TYR A 196 -7.89 1.02 -6.72
CA TYR A 196 -8.82 2.11 -6.43
C TYR A 196 -8.97 2.36 -4.93
N THR A 197 -8.83 1.34 -4.09
CA THR A 197 -9.06 1.48 -2.64
C THR A 197 -7.82 1.50 -1.75
N SER A 198 -6.63 1.18 -2.27
CA SER A 198 -5.38 1.23 -1.48
C SER A 198 -4.31 2.11 -2.11
N ILE A 199 -4.13 2.08 -3.43
CA ILE A 199 -3.07 2.84 -4.11
C ILE A 199 -3.52 4.28 -4.40
N LEU A 200 -4.59 4.43 -5.19
CA LEU A 200 -5.10 5.73 -5.60
C LEU A 200 -5.48 6.64 -4.42
N PRO A 201 -6.06 6.16 -3.30
CA PRO A 201 -6.39 7.04 -2.18
C PRO A 201 -5.17 7.75 -1.57
N ASN A 202 -3.98 7.13 -1.61
CA ASN A 202 -2.75 7.82 -1.21
C ASN A 202 -2.34 8.91 -2.22
N LEU A 203 -2.50 8.63 -3.52
CA LEU A 203 -2.13 9.53 -4.61
C LEU A 203 -3.18 10.61 -4.89
N LEU A 204 -4.36 10.51 -4.29
CA LEU A 204 -5.39 11.55 -4.35
C LEU A 204 -5.20 12.63 -3.28
N VAL A 205 -4.25 12.46 -2.35
CA VAL A 205 -3.84 13.53 -1.44
C VAL A 205 -2.90 14.47 -2.23
N PRO A 206 -3.33 15.71 -2.56
CA PRO A 206 -2.68 16.49 -3.62
C PRO A 206 -1.18 16.75 -3.37
N LYS A 207 -0.82 17.13 -2.15
CA LYS A 207 0.58 17.42 -1.79
C LYS A 207 1.48 16.18 -1.79
N LEU A 208 0.93 14.97 -1.55
CA LEU A 208 1.69 13.73 -1.72
C LEU A 208 1.93 13.45 -3.20
N ALA A 209 0.89 13.56 -4.03
CA ALA A 209 1.00 13.35 -5.47
C ALA A 209 2.02 14.30 -6.10
N GLU A 210 1.95 15.60 -5.75
CA GLU A 210 2.91 16.60 -6.19
C GLU A 210 4.35 16.27 -5.77
N ALA A 211 4.55 15.83 -4.53
CA ALA A 211 5.87 15.44 -4.04
C ALA A 211 6.41 14.22 -4.81
N VAL A 212 5.57 13.21 -5.08
CA VAL A 212 5.96 12.05 -5.89
C VAL A 212 6.34 12.50 -7.30
N VAL A 213 5.53 13.34 -7.94
CA VAL A 213 5.80 13.85 -9.30
C VAL A 213 7.12 14.62 -9.37
N LYS A 214 7.40 15.49 -8.38
CA LYS A 214 8.60 16.35 -8.36
C LYS A 214 9.87 15.62 -7.91
N SER A 215 9.76 14.47 -7.25
CA SER A 215 10.91 13.74 -6.70
C SER A 215 11.82 13.17 -7.79
N ASP A 216 13.13 13.17 -7.58
CA ASP A 216 14.12 12.47 -8.44
C ASP A 216 14.36 11.00 -8.02
N ALA A 217 13.63 10.52 -7.02
CA ALA A 217 13.69 9.13 -6.59
C ALA A 217 13.33 8.19 -7.76
N ILE A 218 13.91 6.98 -7.76
CA ILE A 218 13.42 5.91 -8.64
C ILE A 218 12.00 5.56 -8.24
N LYS A 219 11.06 5.59 -9.18
CA LYS A 219 9.65 5.30 -8.94
C LYS A 219 9.31 3.92 -9.49
N ILE A 220 8.83 3.05 -8.60
CA ILE A 220 8.59 1.63 -8.90
C ILE A 220 7.13 1.30 -8.63
N PHE A 221 6.42 0.82 -9.64
CA PHE A 221 5.09 0.23 -9.47
C PHE A 221 5.22 -1.29 -9.27
N VAL A 222 4.61 -1.82 -8.21
CA VAL A 222 4.50 -3.26 -7.99
C VAL A 222 3.07 -3.68 -8.31
N CYS A 223 2.89 -4.32 -9.46
CA CYS A 223 1.57 -4.67 -9.95
C CYS A 223 0.93 -5.81 -9.14
N ASN A 224 -0.40 -5.79 -9.05
CA ASN A 224 -1.14 -6.93 -8.52
C ASN A 224 -1.00 -8.13 -9.46
N VAL A 225 -1.09 -9.33 -8.88
CA VAL A 225 -1.01 -10.60 -9.63
C VAL A 225 -2.36 -11.00 -10.21
N MET A 226 -3.42 -10.71 -9.48
CA MET A 226 -4.80 -11.02 -9.85
C MET A 226 -5.60 -9.72 -9.97
N THR A 227 -6.57 -9.70 -10.89
CA THR A 227 -7.61 -8.68 -10.92
C THR A 227 -8.47 -8.77 -9.66
N GLN A 228 -9.12 -7.67 -9.33
CA GLN A 228 -10.05 -7.59 -8.20
C GLN A 228 -11.48 -7.36 -8.71
N PRO A 229 -12.41 -8.26 -8.39
CA PRO A 229 -13.81 -8.12 -8.78
C PRO A 229 -14.39 -6.79 -8.30
N GLY A 230 -15.09 -6.09 -9.20
CA GLY A 230 -15.68 -4.77 -8.94
C GLY A 230 -14.68 -3.61 -8.96
N GLU A 231 -13.38 -3.88 -9.05
CA GLU A 231 -12.34 -2.85 -9.12
C GLU A 231 -11.58 -2.88 -10.45
N THR A 232 -10.91 -3.99 -10.77
CA THR A 232 -9.97 -4.10 -11.89
C THR A 232 -10.30 -5.27 -12.81
N ASP A 233 -11.60 -5.54 -12.99
CA ASP A 233 -12.10 -6.61 -13.86
C ASP A 233 -11.54 -6.48 -15.29
N GLY A 234 -10.79 -7.49 -15.71
CA GLY A 234 -10.20 -7.56 -17.04
C GLY A 234 -8.98 -6.66 -17.27
N TYR A 235 -8.47 -5.98 -16.25
CA TYR A 235 -7.33 -5.06 -16.40
C TYR A 235 -6.04 -5.80 -16.76
N THR A 236 -5.29 -5.25 -17.72
CA THR A 236 -3.87 -5.53 -17.94
C THR A 236 -2.99 -4.71 -17.00
N VAL A 237 -1.67 -4.91 -17.04
CA VAL A 237 -0.72 -4.02 -16.34
C VAL A 237 -0.80 -2.59 -16.91
N GLY A 238 -0.90 -2.43 -18.23
CA GLY A 238 -1.11 -1.16 -18.91
C GLY A 238 -2.36 -0.41 -18.43
N ASP A 239 -3.47 -1.12 -18.21
CA ASP A 239 -4.71 -0.54 -17.66
C ASP A 239 -4.52 -0.01 -16.24
N HIS A 240 -3.79 -0.72 -15.38
CA HIS A 240 -3.49 -0.24 -14.02
C HIS A 240 -2.67 1.06 -14.06
N LEU A 241 -1.65 1.11 -14.91
CA LEU A 241 -0.81 2.30 -15.10
C LEU A 241 -1.60 3.46 -15.71
N GLN A 242 -2.51 3.15 -16.63
CA GLN A 242 -3.38 4.12 -17.26
C GLN A 242 -4.34 4.76 -16.25
N ALA A 243 -4.97 3.97 -15.39
CA ALA A 243 -5.81 4.49 -14.32
C ALA A 243 -5.03 5.41 -13.38
N ILE A 244 -3.79 5.05 -12.98
CA ILE A 244 -2.93 5.94 -12.18
C ILE A 244 -2.64 7.25 -12.91
N PHE A 245 -2.30 7.17 -14.20
CA PHE A 245 -2.07 8.34 -15.04
C PHE A 245 -3.30 9.26 -15.12
N GLU A 246 -4.50 8.70 -15.28
CA GLU A 246 -5.75 9.45 -15.38
C GLU A 246 -6.11 10.19 -14.09
N HIS A 247 -5.72 9.66 -12.93
CA HIS A 247 -6.00 10.29 -11.63
C HIS A 247 -4.92 11.32 -11.24
N VAL A 248 -3.66 11.07 -11.58
CA VAL A 248 -2.53 11.93 -11.16
C VAL A 248 -2.17 12.96 -12.24
N GLY A 249 -2.47 12.68 -13.51
CA GLY A 249 -2.12 13.53 -14.65
C GLY A 249 -0.67 13.42 -15.13
N HIS A 250 0.11 12.47 -14.59
CA HIS A 250 1.53 12.31 -14.87
C HIS A 250 1.93 10.83 -14.97
N HIS A 251 2.86 10.51 -15.87
CA HIS A 251 3.52 9.20 -15.86
C HIS A 251 4.54 9.16 -14.73
N LEU A 252 4.25 8.37 -13.70
CA LEU A 252 5.08 8.34 -12.49
C LEU A 252 6.25 7.36 -12.58
N PHE A 253 6.07 6.19 -13.19
CA PHE A 253 6.96 5.06 -12.90
C PHE A 253 8.11 4.92 -13.88
N ASP A 254 9.31 4.68 -13.34
CA ASP A 254 10.49 4.26 -14.10
C ASP A 254 10.48 2.74 -14.35
N TYR A 255 10.06 2.00 -13.33
CA TYR A 255 10.05 0.54 -13.32
C TYR A 255 8.68 -0.02 -12.95
N VAL A 256 8.34 -1.14 -13.57
CA VAL A 256 7.13 -1.90 -13.26
C VAL A 256 7.52 -3.33 -12.95
N ILE A 257 7.23 -3.78 -11.73
CA ILE A 257 7.46 -5.15 -11.29
C ILE A 257 6.18 -5.95 -11.50
N VAL A 258 6.27 -7.06 -12.22
CA VAL A 258 5.15 -7.92 -12.58
C VAL A 258 5.48 -9.38 -12.29
N ASN A 259 4.46 -10.16 -11.92
CA ASN A 259 4.60 -11.61 -11.91
C ASN A 259 4.45 -12.16 -13.33
N ASN A 260 5.42 -12.95 -13.79
CA ASN A 260 5.31 -13.76 -15.02
C ASN A 260 5.35 -15.28 -14.75
N GLY A 261 5.39 -15.67 -13.47
CA GLY A 261 5.37 -17.08 -13.09
C GLY A 261 4.01 -17.71 -13.38
N GLU A 262 4.03 -18.98 -13.79
CA GLU A 262 2.80 -19.76 -13.98
C GLU A 262 2.02 -19.89 -12.67
N ILE A 263 0.73 -19.58 -12.72
CA ILE A 263 -0.19 -19.81 -11.61
C ILE A 263 -0.85 -21.18 -11.86
N PRO A 264 -0.76 -22.15 -10.93
CA PRO A 264 -1.33 -23.48 -11.13
C PRO A 264 -2.83 -23.42 -11.49
N PRO A 265 -3.33 -24.25 -12.42
CA PRO A 265 -4.72 -24.20 -12.87
C PRO A 265 -5.74 -24.27 -11.73
N GLN A 266 -5.49 -25.08 -10.70
CA GLN A 266 -6.38 -25.20 -9.54
C GLN A 266 -6.49 -23.87 -8.76
N VAL A 267 -5.41 -23.11 -8.69
CA VAL A 267 -5.40 -21.79 -8.05
C VAL A 267 -6.15 -20.79 -8.94
N GLN A 268 -5.97 -20.85 -10.26
CA GLN A 268 -6.72 -20.00 -11.19
C GLN A 268 -8.22 -20.24 -11.08
N GLU A 269 -8.66 -21.50 -11.03
CA GLU A 269 -10.07 -21.88 -10.85
C GLU A 269 -10.63 -21.34 -9.54
N MET A 270 -9.92 -21.50 -8.42
CA MET A 270 -10.34 -20.98 -7.10
C MET A 270 -10.55 -19.45 -7.11
N TYR A 271 -9.68 -18.70 -7.80
CA TYR A 271 -9.85 -17.25 -7.93
C TYR A 271 -10.94 -16.88 -8.96
N ALA A 272 -11.08 -17.66 -10.03
CA ALA A 272 -12.12 -17.46 -11.04
C ALA A 272 -13.53 -17.65 -10.48
N GLU A 273 -13.71 -18.56 -9.52
CA GLU A 273 -14.97 -18.70 -8.75
C GLU A 273 -15.37 -17.42 -8.00
N GLN A 274 -14.38 -16.57 -7.67
CA GLN A 274 -14.59 -15.27 -7.02
C GLN A 274 -14.63 -14.12 -8.04
N GLY A 275 -14.52 -14.40 -9.34
CA GLY A 275 -14.48 -13.38 -10.41
C GLY A 275 -13.08 -12.82 -10.70
N ALA A 276 -12.04 -13.27 -10.01
CA ALA A 276 -10.67 -12.78 -10.19
C ALA A 276 -9.90 -13.60 -11.24
N LYS A 277 -9.05 -12.94 -12.02
CA LYS A 277 -8.21 -13.55 -13.07
C LYS A 277 -6.77 -13.08 -12.95
N PRO A 278 -5.78 -13.83 -13.46
CA PRO A 278 -4.41 -13.33 -13.55
C PRO A 278 -4.35 -12.04 -14.38
N VAL A 279 -3.64 -11.02 -13.87
CA VAL A 279 -3.39 -9.77 -14.60
C VAL A 279 -2.48 -10.07 -15.78
N GLN A 280 -2.92 -9.69 -16.98
CA GLN A 280 -2.15 -9.92 -18.21
C GLN A 280 -1.01 -8.92 -18.33
N VAL A 281 0.19 -9.41 -18.68
CA VAL A 281 1.38 -8.57 -18.90
C VAL A 281 1.51 -8.24 -20.38
N ASP A 282 1.07 -7.04 -20.73
CA ASP A 282 1.13 -6.40 -22.05
C ASP A 282 2.51 -5.81 -22.36
N MET A 283 3.54 -6.66 -22.38
CA MET A 283 4.96 -6.28 -22.51
C MET A 283 5.27 -5.27 -23.63
N GLY A 284 4.64 -5.42 -24.80
CA GLY A 284 4.82 -4.52 -25.94
C GLY A 284 4.37 -3.10 -25.60
N GLU A 285 3.14 -2.95 -25.10
CA GLU A 285 2.58 -1.65 -24.71
C GLU A 285 3.41 -0.99 -23.59
N LEU A 286 3.79 -1.76 -22.58
CA LEU A 286 4.59 -1.24 -21.46
C LEU A 286 5.94 -0.69 -21.95
N THR A 287 6.59 -1.40 -22.86
CA THR A 287 7.88 -0.99 -23.42
C THR A 287 7.74 0.23 -24.33
N ASP A 288 6.69 0.27 -25.16
CA ASP A 288 6.40 1.39 -26.07
C ASP A 288 6.09 2.68 -25.29
N ARG A 289 5.46 2.56 -24.10
CA ARG A 289 5.23 3.67 -23.15
C ARG A 289 6.48 4.06 -22.34
N GLY A 290 7.61 3.36 -22.54
CA GLY A 290 8.90 3.67 -21.94
C GLY A 290 9.15 3.05 -20.56
N TYR A 291 8.27 2.16 -20.08
CA TYR A 291 8.43 1.52 -18.78
C TYR A 291 9.50 0.41 -18.83
N LYS A 292 10.35 0.34 -17.79
CA LYS A 292 11.28 -0.78 -17.61
C LYS A 292 10.60 -1.89 -16.81
N VAL A 293 10.30 -3.00 -17.47
CA VAL A 293 9.58 -4.10 -16.84
C VAL A 293 10.55 -5.09 -16.18
N VAL A 294 10.32 -5.42 -14.91
CA VAL A 294 10.95 -6.52 -14.19
C VAL A 294 9.93 -7.63 -14.03
N ALA A 295 10.09 -8.71 -14.79
CA ALA A 295 9.19 -9.84 -14.81
C ALA A 295 9.89 -11.08 -14.25
N ASP A 296 9.35 -11.65 -13.18
CA ASP A 296 9.86 -12.88 -12.55
C ASP A 296 8.72 -13.69 -11.90
N THR A 297 9.01 -14.92 -11.47
CA THR A 297 8.13 -15.74 -10.64
C THR A 297 8.14 -15.20 -9.21
N LEU A 298 7.21 -14.29 -8.94
CA LEU A 298 7.13 -13.51 -7.71
C LEU A 298 5.95 -13.93 -6.82
N VAL A 299 5.45 -15.15 -6.97
CA VAL A 299 4.26 -15.62 -6.26
C VAL A 299 4.55 -16.86 -5.43
N LEU A 300 3.91 -16.92 -4.26
CA LEU A 300 3.82 -18.10 -3.43
C LEU A 300 2.34 -18.41 -3.18
N PHE A 301 1.97 -19.68 -3.29
CA PHE A 301 0.66 -20.16 -2.89
C PHE A 301 0.76 -20.88 -1.54
N ARG A 302 -0.02 -20.41 -0.57
CA ARG A 302 -0.27 -21.13 0.69
C ARG A 302 -1.77 -21.41 0.80
N THR A 303 -2.49 -20.56 1.53
CA THR A 303 -3.96 -20.53 1.53
C THR A 303 -4.49 -19.62 0.43
N TYR A 304 -3.78 -18.53 0.17
CA TYR A 304 -4.07 -17.55 -0.88
C TYR A 304 -2.79 -17.27 -1.66
N LEU A 305 -2.94 -16.79 -2.89
CA LEU A 305 -1.82 -16.29 -3.70
C LEU A 305 -1.29 -14.98 -3.09
N ARG A 306 0.01 -14.93 -2.82
CA ARG A 306 0.69 -13.74 -2.31
C ARG A 306 2.01 -13.54 -3.05
N HIS A 307 2.51 -12.32 -3.02
CA HIS A 307 3.87 -12.05 -3.48
C HIS A 307 4.88 -12.82 -2.61
N ASP A 308 5.91 -13.37 -3.25
CA ASP A 308 7.13 -13.86 -2.60
C ASP A 308 7.89 -12.65 -2.05
N ALA A 309 7.77 -12.41 -0.74
CA ALA A 309 8.35 -11.25 -0.08
C ALA A 309 9.88 -11.20 -0.22
N ASP A 310 10.56 -12.35 -0.24
CA ASP A 310 12.02 -12.41 -0.28
C ASP A 310 12.53 -12.09 -1.68
N LYS A 311 11.93 -12.69 -2.72
CA LYS A 311 12.28 -12.38 -4.11
C LYS A 311 11.91 -10.94 -4.47
N LEU A 312 10.70 -10.50 -4.13
CA LEU A 312 10.24 -9.14 -4.42
C LEU A 312 11.16 -8.11 -3.77
N SER A 313 11.47 -8.27 -2.48
CA SER A 313 12.38 -7.35 -1.78
C SER A 313 13.80 -7.39 -2.32
N GLN A 314 14.28 -8.53 -2.82
CA GLN A 314 15.59 -8.65 -3.45
C GLN A 314 15.65 -7.87 -4.77
N HIS A 315 14.65 -7.98 -5.63
CA HIS A 315 14.55 -7.21 -6.88
C HIS A 315 14.50 -5.71 -6.60
N ILE A 316 13.63 -5.29 -5.68
CA ILE A 316 13.53 -3.89 -5.26
C ILE A 316 14.88 -3.38 -4.78
N TYR A 317 15.54 -4.11 -3.85
CA TYR A 317 16.83 -3.70 -3.32
C TYR A 317 17.89 -3.54 -4.40
N GLN A 318 17.97 -4.47 -5.35
CA GLN A 318 18.90 -4.38 -6.49
C GLN A 318 18.61 -3.19 -7.39
N LEU A 319 17.34 -2.92 -7.71
CA LEU A 319 16.96 -1.75 -8.51
C LEU A 319 17.39 -0.45 -7.83
N VAL A 320 17.11 -0.30 -6.53
CA VAL A 320 17.49 0.89 -5.76
C VAL A 320 19.01 1.05 -5.72
N GLN A 321 19.76 -0.01 -5.42
CA GLN A 321 21.24 0.05 -5.40
C GLN A 321 21.80 0.46 -6.78
N ASN A 322 21.31 -0.15 -7.86
CA ASN A 322 21.75 0.16 -9.21
C ASN A 322 21.40 1.60 -9.61
N TRP A 323 20.24 2.12 -9.18
CA TRP A 323 19.85 3.50 -9.43
C TRP A 323 20.79 4.49 -8.74
N ILE A 324 21.08 4.31 -7.44
CA ILE A 324 21.94 5.28 -6.73
C ILE A 324 23.38 5.26 -7.24
N LEU A 325 23.84 4.11 -7.77
CA LEU A 325 25.15 3.98 -8.41
C LEU A 325 25.23 4.75 -9.73
N ARG A 326 24.13 4.81 -10.50
CA ARG A 326 24.07 5.57 -11.78
C ARG A 326 23.98 7.08 -11.60
N ARG A 327 23.48 7.57 -10.45
CA ARG A 327 23.40 9.00 -10.13
C ARG A 327 24.72 9.57 -9.58
N ARG A 328 25.73 8.73 -9.30
CA ARG A 328 27.08 9.16 -8.89
C ARG A 328 27.98 9.32 -10.11
#